data_AF-A0A0A6ZXB2-F1
#
_entry.id   AF-A0A0A6ZXB2-F1
#
_cell.length_a   1.000
_cell.length_b   1.000
_cell.length_c   1.000
_cell.angle_alpha   90.00
_cell.angle_beta   90.00
_cell.angle_gamma   90.00
#
_symmetry.space_group_name_H-M   'P 1'
#
loop_
_entity.id
_entity.type
_entity.pdbx_description
1 polymer ?
#
loop_
_entity_poly.entity_id
_entity_poly.type
_entity_poly.pdbx_seq_one_letter_code
_entity_poly.pdbx_strand_id
1 'polypeptide(L)'
;MTSENPLLALREKISALDEKLLALLAERRELAVEVGKAKLLSHRPVRDIDRELDLLEGLITLGKAHHLDAHYITRLFQLIIEDSVLTQQALLQQHLNKINPHSARIAFSAPKVLIPILRRASMLPVTLSNSLKVAAPNLPIFLIRWKPARPTMPSYRLKIPAPVP
;
A
#
# COMPACT_ATOMS: atom_id res chain seq x y z
N MET A 1 -28.36 -4.75 -41.16
CA MET A 1 -26.97 -5.18 -40.96
C MET A 1 -26.37 -4.24 -39.94
N THR A 2 -26.53 -4.54 -38.65
CA THR A 2 -26.10 -3.67 -37.56
C THR A 2 -24.58 -3.58 -37.55
N SER A 3 -24.04 -2.36 -37.57
CA SER A 3 -22.61 -2.13 -37.44
C SER A 3 -22.18 -2.60 -36.05
N GLU A 4 -21.52 -3.75 -36.00
CA GLU A 4 -20.78 -4.25 -34.84
C GLU A 4 -19.99 -3.10 -34.22
N ASN A 5 -20.34 -2.70 -33.00
CA ASN A 5 -19.69 -1.57 -32.34
C ASN A 5 -18.28 -2.02 -31.91
N PRO A 6 -17.21 -1.55 -32.58
CA PRO A 6 -15.86 -2.06 -32.33
C PRO A 6 -15.39 -1.82 -30.89
N LEU A 7 -15.98 -0.85 -30.19
CA LEU A 7 -15.70 -0.58 -28.79
C LEU A 7 -16.21 -1.70 -27.86
N LEU A 8 -17.34 -2.33 -28.19
CA LEU A 8 -17.94 -3.38 -27.36
C LEU A 8 -17.06 -4.63 -27.39
N ALA A 9 -16.62 -5.04 -28.58
CA ALA A 9 -15.68 -6.16 -28.74
C ALA A 9 -14.33 -5.93 -28.02
N LEU A 10 -13.83 -4.69 -27.97
CA LEU A 10 -12.62 -4.37 -27.20
C LEU A 10 -12.84 -4.46 -25.69
N ARG A 11 -14.00 -4.02 -25.19
CA ARG A 11 -14.34 -4.10 -23.75
C ARG A 11 -14.46 -5.55 -23.29
N GLU A 12 -15.08 -6.42 -24.09
CA GLU A 12 -15.15 -7.85 -23.78
C GLU A 12 -13.75 -8.49 -23.69
N LYS A 13 -12.84 -8.12 -24.60
CA LYS A 13 -11.44 -8.57 -24.55
C LYS A 13 -10.72 -8.07 -23.29
N ILE A 14 -10.97 -6.84 -22.86
CA ILE A 14 -10.41 -6.29 -21.62
C ILE A 14 -10.96 -7.04 -20.42
N SER A 15 -12.27 -7.26 -20.32
CA SER A 15 -12.88 -8.01 -19.21
C SER A 15 -12.32 -9.43 -19.12
N ALA A 16 -12.17 -10.14 -20.24
CA ALA A 16 -11.56 -11.46 -20.27
C ALA A 16 -10.07 -11.45 -19.86
N LEU A 17 -9.35 -10.36 -20.12
CA LEU A 17 -7.98 -10.18 -19.64
C LEU A 17 -7.96 -9.90 -18.13
N ASP A 18 -8.88 -9.09 -17.62
CA ASP A 18 -9.01 -8.78 -16.20
C ASP A 18 -9.31 -10.04 -15.38
N GLU A 19 -10.16 -10.94 -15.88
CA GLU A 19 -10.41 -12.24 -15.25
C GLU A 19 -9.13 -13.08 -15.13
N LYS A 20 -8.28 -13.09 -16.17
CA LYS A 20 -6.98 -13.78 -16.14
C LYS A 20 -6.04 -13.12 -15.14
N LEU A 21 -6.03 -11.79 -15.04
CA LEU A 21 -5.23 -11.08 -14.04
C LEU A 21 -5.68 -11.46 -12.61
N LEU A 22 -6.99 -11.55 -12.35
CA LEU A 22 -7.51 -11.97 -11.06
C LEU A 22 -7.11 -13.41 -10.73
N ALA A 23 -7.16 -14.32 -11.70
CA ALA A 23 -6.70 -15.70 -11.51
C ALA A 23 -5.20 -15.77 -11.16
N LEU A 24 -4.36 -15.02 -11.87
CA LEU A 24 -2.92 -14.95 -11.61
C LEU A 24 -2.60 -14.34 -10.24
N LEU A 25 -3.36 -13.33 -9.81
CA LEU A 25 -3.20 -12.74 -8.48
C LEU A 25 -3.62 -13.71 -7.37
N ALA A 26 -4.67 -14.51 -7.60
CA ALA A 26 -5.08 -15.55 -6.67
C ALA A 26 -4.01 -16.64 -6.52
N GLU A 27 -3.49 -17.15 -7.64
CA GLU A 27 -2.38 -18.11 -7.65
C GLU A 27 -1.14 -17.56 -6.91
N ARG A 28 -0.78 -16.30 -7.18
CA ARG A 28 0.33 -15.65 -6.49
C ARG A 28 0.09 -15.56 -4.98
N ARG A 29 -1.15 -15.35 -4.53
CA ARG A 29 -1.49 -15.33 -3.10
C ARG A 29 -1.35 -16.72 -2.47
N GLU A 30 -1.71 -17.79 -3.17
CA GLU A 30 -1.48 -19.16 -2.69
C GLU A 30 0.03 -19.43 -2.50
N LEU A 31 0.86 -19.01 -3.45
CA LEU A 31 2.32 -19.08 -3.29
C LEU A 31 2.82 -18.27 -2.09
N ALA A 32 2.23 -17.10 -1.82
CA ALA A 32 2.57 -16.31 -0.64
C ALA A 32 2.22 -17.04 0.68
N VAL A 33 1.13 -17.81 0.70
CA VAL A 33 0.76 -18.67 1.85
C VAL A 33 1.81 -19.76 2.06
N GLU A 34 2.23 -20.44 1.00
CA GLU A 34 3.27 -21.47 1.08
C GLU A 34 4.62 -20.91 1.55
N VAL A 35 5.00 -19.72 1.05
CA VAL A 35 6.17 -18.98 1.56
C VAL A 35 6.03 -18.67 3.05
N GLY A 36 4.83 -18.27 3.50
CA GLY A 36 4.54 -18.02 4.91
C GLY A 36 4.73 -19.27 5.78
N LYS A 37 4.25 -20.44 5.33
CA LYS A 37 4.46 -21.72 6.01
C LYS A 37 5.94 -22.08 6.08
N ALA A 38 6.67 -21.94 4.97
CA ALA A 38 8.11 -22.21 4.93
C ALA A 38 8.91 -21.29 5.87
N LYS A 39 8.56 -20.00 5.93
CA LYS A 39 9.17 -19.03 6.85
C LYS A 39 8.86 -19.35 8.32
N LEU A 40 7.63 -19.79 8.61
CA LEU A 40 7.23 -20.23 9.95
C LEU A 40 8.08 -21.42 10.41
N LEU A 41 8.26 -22.43 9.56
CA LEU A 41 9.07 -23.62 9.86
C LEU A 41 10.57 -23.30 10.01
N SER A 42 11.08 -22.36 9.23
CA SER A 42 12.50 -21.95 9.25
C SER A 42 12.79 -20.80 10.20
N HIS A 43 11.79 -20.33 10.96
CA HIS A 43 11.88 -19.18 11.87
C HIS A 43 12.44 -17.90 11.20
N ARG A 44 12.13 -17.69 9.93
CA ARG A 44 12.53 -16.50 9.18
C ARG A 44 11.51 -15.37 9.31
N PRO A 45 11.94 -14.10 9.29
CA PRO A 45 11.02 -12.98 9.33
C PRO A 45 10.12 -12.94 8.08
N VAL A 46 8.88 -12.46 8.26
CA VAL A 46 7.94 -12.30 7.16
C VAL A 46 8.41 -11.21 6.20
N ARG A 47 8.91 -10.09 6.72
CA ARG A 47 9.49 -9.02 5.89
C ARG A 47 10.95 -9.27 5.60
N ASP A 48 11.31 -9.21 4.32
CA ASP A 48 12.67 -9.33 3.81
C ASP A 48 12.91 -8.19 2.81
N ILE A 49 13.43 -7.07 3.31
CA ILE A 49 13.47 -5.82 2.57
C ILE A 49 14.40 -5.92 1.36
N ASP A 50 15.56 -6.55 1.53
CA ASP A 50 16.55 -6.68 0.47
C ASP A 50 16.00 -7.54 -0.67
N ARG A 51 15.37 -8.67 -0.34
CA ARG A 51 14.74 -9.53 -1.35
C ARG A 51 13.62 -8.83 -2.13
N GLU A 52 12.84 -7.98 -1.46
CA GLU A 52 11.75 -7.22 -2.07
C GLU A 52 12.23 -6.11 -2.99
N LEU A 53 13.34 -5.43 -2.62
CA LEU A 53 14.00 -4.46 -3.48
C LEU A 53 14.53 -5.13 -4.74
N ASP A 54 15.23 -6.26 -4.62
CA ASP A 54 15.74 -7.04 -5.74
C ASP A 54 14.61 -7.49 -6.69
N LEU A 55 13.48 -7.94 -6.12
CA LEU A 55 12.31 -8.33 -6.88
C LEU A 55 11.74 -7.14 -7.68
N LEU A 56 11.60 -5.97 -7.04
CA LEU A 56 11.07 -4.78 -7.71
C LEU A 56 12.00 -4.30 -8.84
N GLU A 57 13.31 -4.32 -8.64
CA GLU A 57 14.28 -3.91 -9.66
C GLU A 57 14.22 -4.84 -10.89
N GLY A 58 14.13 -6.15 -10.67
CA GLY A 58 13.93 -7.13 -11.74
C GLY A 58 12.63 -6.89 -12.51
N LEU A 59 11.52 -6.63 -11.80
CA LEU A 59 10.22 -6.38 -12.41
C LEU A 59 10.17 -5.07 -13.21
N ILE A 60 10.85 -4.01 -12.74
CA ILE A 60 10.99 -2.77 -13.49
C ILE A 60 11.72 -3.02 -14.81
N THR A 61 12.79 -3.82 -14.77
CA THR A 61 13.56 -4.18 -15.97
C THR A 61 12.72 -4.98 -16.96
N LEU A 62 11.97 -5.98 -16.48
CA LEU A 62 11.06 -6.77 -17.31
C LEU A 62 9.93 -5.93 -17.91
N GLY A 63 9.29 -5.08 -17.11
CA GLY A 63 8.17 -4.28 -17.59
C GLY A 63 8.58 -3.21 -18.60
N LYS A 64 9.83 -2.72 -18.58
CA LYS A 64 10.38 -1.86 -19.65
C LYS A 64 10.36 -2.55 -21.01
N ALA A 65 10.65 -3.86 -21.06
CA ALA A 65 10.57 -4.64 -22.30
C ALA A 65 9.13 -4.74 -22.85
N HIS A 66 8.12 -4.55 -21.99
CA HIS A 66 6.71 -4.50 -22.36
C HIS A 66 6.18 -3.06 -22.54
N HIS A 67 7.06 -2.06 -22.64
CA HIS A 67 6.71 -0.64 -22.75
C HIS A 67 5.86 -0.10 -21.57
N LEU A 68 6.00 -0.71 -20.40
CA LEU A 68 5.35 -0.24 -19.18
C LEU A 68 6.25 0.75 -18.44
N ASP A 69 5.64 1.81 -17.90
CA ASP A 69 6.34 2.83 -17.12
C ASP A 69 6.86 2.27 -15.78
N ALA A 70 8.07 2.67 -15.40
CA ALA A 70 8.73 2.18 -14.19
C ALA A 70 7.96 2.57 -12.91
N HIS A 71 7.38 3.77 -12.85
CA HIS A 71 6.58 4.19 -11.69
C HIS A 71 5.28 3.40 -11.61
N TYR A 72 4.65 3.11 -12.75
CA TYR A 72 3.46 2.25 -12.81
C TYR A 72 3.73 0.85 -12.23
N ILE A 73 4.78 0.17 -12.71
CA ILE A 73 5.18 -1.17 -12.23
C ILE A 73 5.49 -1.12 -10.73
N THR A 74 6.26 -0.13 -10.30
CA THR A 74 6.66 0.02 -8.89
C THR A 74 5.43 0.10 -7.98
N ARG A 75 4.46 0.96 -8.32
CA ARG A 75 3.25 1.12 -7.50
C ARG A 75 2.42 -0.16 -7.45
N LEU A 76 2.22 -0.80 -8.60
CA LEU A 76 1.43 -2.03 -8.69
C LEU A 76 2.05 -3.16 -7.85
N PHE A 77 3.35 -3.40 -8.04
CA PHE A 77 4.00 -4.51 -7.36
C PHE A 77 4.28 -4.25 -5.88
N GLN A 78 4.40 -2.99 -5.45
CA GLN A 78 4.38 -2.66 -4.02
C GLN A 78 3.08 -3.11 -3.36
N LEU A 79 1.92 -2.88 -3.98
CA LEU A 79 0.63 -3.34 -3.45
C LEU A 79 0.55 -4.87 -3.39
N ILE A 80 1.00 -5.54 -4.45
CA ILE A 80 1.01 -7.00 -4.54
C ILE A 80 1.96 -7.63 -3.49
N ILE A 81 3.13 -7.04 -3.27
CA ILE A 81 4.09 -7.47 -2.25
C ILE A 81 3.50 -7.25 -0.85
N GLU A 82 2.83 -6.12 -0.62
CA GLU A 82 2.19 -5.82 0.66
C GLU A 82 1.08 -6.82 0.98
N ASP A 83 0.23 -7.14 0.00
CA ASP A 83 -0.81 -8.18 0.14
C ASP A 83 -0.23 -9.54 0.57
N SER A 84 0.95 -9.88 0.02
CA SER A 84 1.65 -11.11 0.37
C SER A 84 2.12 -11.12 1.81
N VAL A 85 2.66 -9.99 2.29
CA VAL A 85 3.11 -9.85 3.68
C VAL A 85 1.95 -9.90 4.66
N LEU A 86 0.85 -9.21 4.37
CA LEU A 86 -0.35 -9.24 5.20
C LEU A 86 -0.93 -10.66 5.28
N THR A 87 -0.95 -11.39 4.16
CA THR A 87 -1.39 -12.79 4.11
C THR A 87 -0.50 -13.69 4.99
N GLN A 88 0.82 -13.53 4.90
CA GLN A 88 1.79 -14.29 5.70
C GLN A 88 1.68 -13.96 7.20
N GLN A 89 1.49 -12.69 7.55
CA GLN A 89 1.29 -12.24 8.93
C GLN A 89 0.00 -12.80 9.53
N ALA A 90 -1.09 -12.80 8.75
CA ALA A 90 -2.36 -13.39 9.19
C ALA A 90 -2.21 -14.89 9.49
N LEU A 91 -1.48 -15.63 8.64
CA LEU A 91 -1.16 -17.04 8.88
C LEU A 91 -0.37 -17.25 10.17
N LEU A 92 0.69 -16.46 10.38
CA LEU A 92 1.50 -16.52 11.60
C LEU A 92 0.64 -16.22 12.84
N GLN A 93 -0.20 -15.20 12.79
CA GLN A 93 -1.09 -14.85 13.89
C GLN A 93 -2.09 -15.97 14.20
N GLN A 94 -2.68 -16.60 13.18
CA GLN A 94 -3.55 -17.76 13.36
C GLN A 94 -2.81 -18.93 14.01
N HIS A 95 -1.56 -19.18 13.62
CA HIS A 95 -0.75 -20.24 14.22
C HIS A 95 -0.46 -19.97 15.71
N LEU A 96 -0.04 -18.74 16.04
CA LEU A 96 0.20 -18.33 17.43
C LEU A 96 -1.06 -18.44 18.29
N ASN A 97 -2.22 -18.04 17.76
CA ASN A 97 -3.50 -18.14 18.46
C ASN A 97 -3.91 -19.59 18.78
N LYS A 98 -3.52 -20.56 17.93
CA LYS A 98 -3.78 -21.99 18.17
C LYS A 98 -2.87 -22.56 19.26
N ILE A 99 -1.60 -22.14 19.29
CA ILE A 99 -0.63 -22.60 20.29
C ILE A 99 -0.93 -22.01 21.68
N ASN A 100 -1.39 -20.75 21.74
CA ASN A 100 -1.63 -20.03 22.98
C ASN A 100 -3.08 -19.54 23.09
N PRO A 101 -4.06 -20.43 23.31
CA PRO A 101 -5.47 -20.04 23.43
C PRO A 101 -5.77 -19.14 24.64
N HIS A 102 -4.90 -19.15 25.65
CA HIS A 102 -5.04 -18.42 26.92
C HIS A 102 -4.16 -17.17 27.05
N SER A 103 -3.40 -16.78 26.02
CA SER A 103 -2.62 -15.53 26.09
C SER A 103 -3.54 -14.31 26.03
N ALA A 104 -3.29 -13.31 26.87
CA ALA A 104 -4.08 -12.08 26.93
C ALA A 104 -4.20 -11.42 25.54
N ARG A 105 -5.44 -11.23 25.09
CA ARG A 105 -5.74 -10.63 23.79
C ARG A 105 -5.78 -9.11 23.94
N ILE A 106 -4.83 -8.41 23.32
CA ILE A 106 -4.89 -6.96 23.20
C ILE A 106 -5.55 -6.64 21.85
N ALA A 107 -6.83 -6.30 21.87
CA ALA A 107 -7.47 -5.70 20.71
C ALA A 107 -7.02 -4.24 20.61
N PHE A 108 -6.21 -3.91 19.61
CA PHE A 108 -5.93 -2.53 19.28
C PHE A 108 -7.17 -1.95 18.57
N SER A 109 -8.11 -1.45 19.38
CA SER A 109 -9.22 -0.65 18.87
C SER A 109 -8.67 0.73 18.55
N ALA A 110 -8.34 0.97 17.29
CA ALA A 110 -8.10 2.34 16.84
C ALA A 110 -9.37 3.15 17.15
N PRO A 111 -9.29 4.24 17.94
CA PRO A 111 -10.47 5.03 18.25
C PRO A 111 -11.05 5.55 16.93
N LYS A 112 -12.34 5.25 16.68
CA LYS A 112 -13.14 5.77 15.55
C LYS A 112 -13.15 7.32 15.48
N VAL A 113 -12.55 8.00 16.45
CA VAL A 113 -12.42 9.45 16.58
C VAL A 113 -11.24 10.02 15.75
N LEU A 114 -10.38 9.19 15.13
CA LEU A 114 -9.23 9.68 14.36
C LEU A 114 -9.51 9.91 12.86
N ILE A 115 -10.77 10.04 12.43
CA ILE A 115 -11.12 10.42 11.06
C ILE A 115 -11.32 11.94 10.89
N PRO A 116 -11.77 12.73 11.89
CA PRO A 116 -11.81 14.20 11.74
C PRO A 116 -10.53 14.94 12.15
N ILE A 117 -9.65 14.35 12.96
CA ILE A 117 -8.49 15.07 13.54
C ILE A 117 -7.29 15.16 12.56
N LEU A 118 -7.18 14.22 11.61
CA LEU A 118 -6.15 14.25 10.55
C LEU A 118 -6.34 15.40 9.54
N ARG A 119 -7.47 16.13 9.59
CA ARG A 119 -7.66 17.34 8.79
C ARG A 119 -7.04 18.61 9.40
N ARG A 120 -6.47 18.54 10.62
CA ARG A 120 -5.91 19.68 11.34
C ARG A 120 -4.39 19.61 11.60
N ALA A 121 -3.71 18.55 11.15
CA ALA A 121 -2.27 18.38 11.29
C ALA A 121 -1.42 19.10 10.21
N SER A 122 -2.06 19.86 9.31
CA SER A 122 -1.38 20.67 8.29
C SER A 122 -0.87 22.04 8.80
N MET A 123 -0.92 22.29 10.12
CA MET A 123 -0.51 23.57 10.72
C MET A 123 0.31 23.39 12.02
N LEU A 124 1.44 22.69 11.97
CA LEU A 124 2.46 22.78 13.03
C LEU A 124 3.85 23.05 12.43
N PRO A 125 4.66 23.94 13.05
CA PRO A 125 5.95 24.37 12.51
C PRO A 125 7.03 23.27 12.61
N VAL A 126 7.96 23.33 11.65
CA VAL A 126 9.04 22.36 11.37
C VAL A 126 10.21 22.51 12.36
N THR A 127 9.97 22.23 13.64
CA THR A 127 11.05 22.15 14.62
C THR A 127 10.86 20.96 15.55
N LEU A 128 10.79 19.74 15.00
CA LEU A 128 11.09 18.51 15.75
C LEU A 128 11.27 17.28 14.83
N SER A 129 11.92 17.40 13.68
CA SER A 129 12.06 16.25 12.76
C SER A 129 13.24 15.32 13.07
N ASN A 130 14.12 15.66 14.03
CA ASN A 130 15.35 14.88 14.24
C ASN A 130 15.28 13.81 15.33
N SER A 131 14.21 13.72 16.12
CA SER A 131 14.14 12.74 17.23
C SER A 131 13.31 11.48 16.91
N LEU A 132 12.66 11.39 15.74
CA LEU A 132 11.86 10.22 15.37
C LEU A 132 12.59 9.17 14.53
N LYS A 133 13.88 9.38 14.20
CA LYS A 133 14.66 8.45 13.38
C LYS A 133 15.17 7.22 14.14
N VAL A 134 14.99 7.16 15.46
CA VAL A 134 15.60 6.13 16.33
C VAL A 134 14.58 5.09 16.86
N ALA A 135 13.27 5.30 16.68
CA ALA A 135 12.27 4.56 17.46
C ALA A 135 11.40 3.52 16.71
N ALA A 136 11.54 3.29 15.40
CA ALA A 136 10.63 2.36 14.69
C ALA A 136 11.27 1.69 13.46
N PRO A 137 11.80 0.45 13.58
CA PRO A 137 12.39 -0.28 12.46
C PRO A 137 11.37 -0.93 11.49
N ASN A 138 10.06 -0.81 11.74
CA ASN A 138 8.99 -1.52 11.00
C ASN A 138 8.00 -0.60 10.26
N LEU A 139 8.45 0.57 9.79
CA LEU A 139 7.56 1.46 9.02
C LEU A 139 7.33 0.93 7.59
N PRO A 140 6.10 1.03 7.06
CA PRO A 140 5.82 0.70 5.66
C PRO A 140 6.64 1.59 4.72
N ILE A 141 7.18 1.00 3.66
CA ILE A 141 8.13 1.60 2.68
C ILE A 141 7.64 2.95 2.13
N PHE A 142 6.32 3.18 2.08
CA PHE A 142 5.72 4.44 1.64
C PHE A 142 6.17 5.67 2.45
N LEU A 143 6.51 5.51 3.74
CA LEU A 143 6.89 6.63 4.62
C LEU A 143 8.34 7.10 4.47
N ILE A 144 9.20 6.36 3.77
CA ILE A 144 10.63 6.68 3.65
C ILE A 144 10.89 7.77 2.57
N ARG A 145 9.92 8.04 1.68
CA ARG A 145 10.15 8.90 0.51
C ARG A 145 8.93 9.78 0.15
N TRP A 146 8.48 10.63 1.08
CA TRP A 146 7.53 11.69 0.76
C TRP A 146 8.10 13.07 1.11
N LYS A 147 8.42 13.86 0.08
CA LYS A 147 8.75 15.29 0.21
C LYS A 147 7.60 16.06 -0.47
N PRO A 148 6.70 16.73 0.26
CA PRO A 148 5.58 17.42 -0.38
C PRO A 148 6.10 18.62 -1.19
N ALA A 149 5.64 18.73 -2.44
CA ALA A 149 5.85 19.91 -3.28
C ALA A 149 5.08 21.11 -2.70
N ARG A 150 5.70 22.29 -2.72
CA ARG A 150 5.19 23.54 -2.10
C ARG A 150 4.12 24.16 -3.02
N PRO A 151 2.85 24.34 -2.59
CA PRO A 151 1.88 25.07 -3.40
C PRO A 151 2.05 26.58 -3.20
N THR A 152 2.25 27.34 -4.28
CA THR A 152 2.15 28.81 -4.29
C THR A 152 0.67 29.21 -4.27
N MET A 153 0.25 29.96 -3.24
CA MET A 153 -1.14 30.41 -3.08
C MET A 153 -1.38 31.75 -3.81
N PRO A 154 -2.50 31.92 -4.54
CA PRO A 154 -2.96 33.24 -4.95
C PRO A 154 -3.70 33.94 -3.79
N SER A 155 -3.37 35.21 -3.57
CA SER A 155 -3.94 36.04 -2.50
C SER A 155 -5.32 36.58 -2.86
N TYR A 156 -6.36 36.17 -2.14
CA TYR A 156 -7.68 36.80 -2.17
C TYR A 156 -7.92 37.58 -0.87
N ARG A 157 -8.01 38.91 -0.98
CA ARG A 157 -8.29 39.85 0.10
C ARG A 157 -9.81 39.95 0.30
N LEU A 158 -10.34 39.37 1.38
CA LEU A 158 -11.74 39.51 1.79
C LEU A 158 -12.01 40.95 2.28
N LYS A 159 -12.90 41.68 1.59
CA LYS A 159 -13.47 42.96 2.06
C LYS A 159 -14.54 42.67 3.11
N ILE A 160 -14.38 43.21 4.31
CA ILE A 160 -15.40 43.18 5.38
C ILE A 160 -16.27 44.45 5.19
N PRO A 161 -17.61 44.35 5.13
CA PRO A 161 -18.46 45.54 5.13
C PRO A 161 -18.64 46.09 6.56
N ALA A 162 -18.63 47.42 6.70
CA ALA A 162 -18.78 48.13 7.96
C ALA A 162 -20.22 48.09 8.50
N PRO A 163 -20.43 48.20 9.83
CA PRO A 163 -21.76 48.18 10.42
C PRO A 163 -22.51 49.49 10.13
N VAL A 164 -23.82 49.36 9.90
CA VAL A 164 -24.74 50.47 9.63
C VAL A 164 -25.33 50.94 10.98
N PRO A 165 -25.55 52.26 11.18
CA PRO A 165 -25.87 52.87 12.49
C PRO A 165 -27.17 52.41 13.13
#